data_AF-R0JZT1-F1
#
_entry.id   AF-R0JZT1-F1
#
_cell.length_a   1.000
_cell.length_b   1.000
_cell.length_c   1.000
_cell.angle_alpha   90.00
_cell.angle_beta   90.00
_cell.angle_gamma   90.00
#
_symmetry.space_group_name_H-M   'P 1'
#
loop_
_entity.id
_entity.type
_entity.pdbx_description
1 polymer ?
#
loop_
_entity_poly.entity_id
_entity_poly.type
_entity_poly.pdbx_seq_one_letter_code
_entity_poly.pdbx_strand_id
1 'polypeptide(L)'
;MVSSIFSFVLRGAQALFGIVVLGLSVTLIRGHHWGDLPASLGFGTFIGGLSFVAALAGVAGIWFEFLGGMVGLVIDSVVALVNLAGGVLYAIKLKGVKCDGNPQDTENVVKLLKNEWFNGGCRKYNGKLFCWNGSNHTAKQFLDTCVGHCKEAQADTVFMFLTAVVAIVCGLLVWLRMRKGY
;
A
#
# COMPACT_ATOMS: atom_id res chain seq x y z
N MET A 1 -27.35 2.81 -18.10
CA MET A 1 -27.38 3.30 -16.70
C MET A 1 -26.45 2.43 -15.90
N VAL A 2 -25.34 2.97 -15.42
CA VAL A 2 -24.57 2.26 -14.37
C VAL A 2 -25.41 2.35 -13.12
N SER A 3 -25.87 1.20 -12.61
CA SER A 3 -26.70 1.16 -11.40
C SER A 3 -25.94 1.83 -10.26
N SER A 4 -26.60 2.70 -9.48
CA SER A 4 -26.01 3.33 -8.28
C SER A 4 -25.43 2.28 -7.32
N ILE A 5 -25.97 1.06 -7.35
CA ILE A 5 -25.47 -0.11 -6.63
C ILE A 5 -24.05 -0.47 -7.07
N PHE A 6 -23.77 -0.47 -8.38
CA PHE A 6 -22.45 -0.82 -8.90
C PHE A 6 -21.39 0.21 -8.49
N SER A 7 -21.73 1.51 -8.57
CA SER A 7 -20.85 2.57 -8.07
C SER A 7 -20.61 2.44 -6.56
N PHE A 8 -21.64 2.13 -5.78
CA PHE A 8 -21.50 1.91 -4.34
C PHE A 8 -20.56 0.75 -4.01
N VAL A 9 -20.70 -0.39 -4.72
CA VAL A 9 -19.83 -1.56 -4.54
C VAL A 9 -18.37 -1.22 -4.88
N LEU A 10 -18.12 -0.52 -5.99
CA LEU A 10 -16.77 -0.10 -6.37
C LEU A 10 -16.14 0.84 -5.34
N ARG A 11 -16.91 1.80 -4.81
CA ARG A 11 -16.43 2.69 -3.74
C ARG A 11 -16.19 1.94 -2.43
N GLY A 12 -17.05 0.98 -2.10
CA GLY A 12 -16.84 0.09 -0.96
C GLY A 12 -15.56 -0.72 -1.08
N ALA A 13 -15.29 -1.31 -2.25
CA ALA A 13 -14.05 -2.01 -2.54
C ALA A 13 -12.83 -1.07 -2.43
N GLN A 14 -12.91 0.14 -3.01
CA GLN A 14 -11.85 1.16 -2.89
C GLN A 14 -11.56 1.51 -1.42
N ALA A 15 -12.60 1.69 -0.59
CA ALA A 15 -12.44 1.98 0.83
C ALA A 15 -11.77 0.81 1.58
N LEU A 16 -12.19 -0.43 1.29
CA LEU A 16 -11.59 -1.63 1.89
C LEU A 16 -10.12 -1.79 1.49
N PHE A 17 -9.78 -1.59 0.23
CA PHE A 17 -8.38 -1.68 -0.20
C PHE A 17 -7.54 -0.57 0.43
N GLY A 18 -8.06 0.65 0.48
CA GLY A 18 -7.39 1.78 1.14
C GLY A 18 -7.12 1.52 2.62
N ILE A 19 -8.08 0.95 3.35
CA ILE A 19 -7.91 0.66 4.79
C ILE A 19 -6.92 -0.48 5.04
N VAL A 20 -6.88 -1.48 4.14
CA VAL A 20 -5.89 -2.56 4.22
C VAL A 20 -4.49 -2.01 3.99
N VAL A 21 -4.29 -1.21 2.94
CA VAL A 21 -3.00 -0.57 2.67
C VAL A 21 -2.55 0.32 3.83
N LEU A 22 -3.48 1.13 4.36
CA LEU A 22 -3.20 1.98 5.52
C LEU A 22 -2.79 1.15 6.74
N GLY A 23 -3.55 0.08 7.05
CA GLY A 23 -3.31 -0.77 8.20
C GLY A 23 -1.95 -1.48 8.15
N LEU A 24 -1.65 -2.11 7.01
CA LEU A 24 -0.39 -2.81 6.78
C LEU A 24 0.79 -1.83 6.76
N SER A 25 0.68 -0.69 6.07
CA SER A 25 1.74 0.31 6.11
C SER A 25 1.98 0.86 7.53
N VAL A 26 0.94 1.02 8.37
CA VAL A 26 1.10 1.38 9.79
C VAL A 26 1.79 0.27 10.59
N THR A 27 1.51 -1.01 10.34
CA THR A 27 2.21 -2.11 11.04
C THR A 27 3.69 -2.13 10.71
N LEU A 28 4.07 -1.91 9.44
CA LEU A 28 5.49 -1.80 9.06
C LEU A 28 6.17 -0.58 9.70
N ILE A 29 5.50 0.58 9.73
CA ILE A 29 6.06 1.78 10.39
C ILE A 29 6.29 1.52 11.87
N ARG A 30 5.32 0.89 12.55
CA ARG A 30 5.46 0.53 13.98
C ARG A 30 6.58 -0.48 14.22
N GLY A 31 6.91 -1.33 13.24
CA GLY A 31 8.05 -2.24 13.31
C GLY A 31 9.41 -1.56 13.19
N HIS A 32 9.47 -0.30 12.76
CA HIS A 32 10.72 0.44 12.56
C HIS A 32 11.06 1.32 13.77
N HIS A 33 12.07 0.90 14.54
CA HIS A 33 12.45 1.58 15.79
C HIS A 33 13.83 2.23 15.74
N TRP A 34 14.71 1.82 14.83
CA TRP A 34 16.11 2.25 14.81
C TRP A 34 16.53 2.94 13.52
N GLY A 35 16.82 4.24 13.60
CA GLY A 35 17.25 5.03 12.46
C GLY A 35 16.09 5.84 11.89
N ASP A 36 16.30 6.43 10.72
CA ASP A 36 15.29 7.25 10.07
C ASP A 36 14.26 6.37 9.37
N LEU A 37 12.98 6.66 9.60
CA LEU A 37 11.89 5.95 8.94
C LEU A 37 12.01 6.13 7.41
N PRO A 38 12.09 5.05 6.62
CA PRO A 38 12.18 5.17 5.17
C PRO A 38 10.96 5.93 4.64
N ALA A 39 11.18 7.05 3.95
CA ALA A 39 10.10 7.92 3.46
C ALA A 39 9.05 7.17 2.62
N SER A 40 9.46 6.10 1.94
CA SER A 40 8.61 5.20 1.18
C SER A 40 7.53 4.48 2.01
N LEU A 41 7.80 4.18 3.28
CA LEU A 41 6.82 3.57 4.19
C LEU A 41 5.73 4.57 4.58
N GLY A 42 6.14 5.81 4.89
CA GLY A 42 5.20 6.91 5.14
C GLY A 42 4.34 7.22 3.91
N PHE A 43 4.92 7.09 2.71
CA PHE A 43 4.17 7.25 1.47
C PHE A 43 3.06 6.20 1.32
N GLY A 44 3.29 4.93 1.68
CA GLY A 44 2.26 3.89 1.65
C GLY A 44 1.06 4.20 2.54
N THR A 45 1.31 4.65 3.78
CA THR A 45 0.23 5.12 4.67
C THR A 45 -0.53 6.31 4.10
N PHE A 46 0.15 7.26 3.48
CA PHE A 46 -0.49 8.40 2.82
C PHE A 46 -1.39 7.94 1.66
N ILE A 47 -0.92 7.02 0.81
CA ILE A 47 -1.69 6.47 -0.31
C ILE A 47 -2.93 5.74 0.20
N GLY A 48 -2.80 4.87 1.21
CA GLY A 48 -3.92 4.15 1.81
C GLY A 48 -4.97 5.10 2.37
N GLY A 49 -4.53 6.12 3.13
CA GLY A 49 -5.40 7.15 3.68
C GLY A 49 -6.10 8.00 2.61
N LEU A 50 -5.36 8.48 1.60
CA LEU A 50 -5.92 9.22 0.47
C LEU A 50 -6.98 8.39 -0.27
N SER A 51 -6.71 7.12 -0.50
CA SER A 51 -7.62 6.21 -1.21
C SER A 51 -8.92 5.97 -0.43
N PHE A 52 -8.82 5.85 0.89
CA PHE A 52 -9.96 5.74 1.78
C PHE A 52 -10.83 7.01 1.79
N VAL A 53 -10.21 8.19 1.94
CA VAL A 53 -10.92 9.48 1.90
C VAL A 53 -11.57 9.70 0.53
N ALA A 54 -10.87 9.38 -0.55
CA ALA A 54 -11.43 9.46 -1.90
C ALA A 54 -12.61 8.51 -2.11
N ALA A 55 -12.58 7.31 -1.51
CA ALA A 55 -13.72 6.41 -1.55
C ALA A 55 -14.94 7.01 -0.85
N LEU A 56 -14.76 7.63 0.32
CA LEU A 56 -15.83 8.36 1.02
C LEU A 56 -16.37 9.54 0.20
N ALA A 57 -15.49 10.33 -0.42
CA ALA A 57 -15.89 11.42 -1.32
C ALA A 57 -16.67 10.89 -2.52
N GLY A 58 -16.28 9.73 -3.05
CA GLY A 58 -16.98 9.04 -4.13
C GLY A 58 -18.37 8.51 -3.75
N VAL A 59 -18.56 8.06 -2.50
CA VAL A 59 -19.88 7.72 -1.97
C VAL A 59 -20.72 8.99 -1.80
N ALA A 60 -20.14 10.08 -1.30
CA ALA A 60 -20.81 11.36 -1.19
C ALA A 60 -21.24 11.91 -2.58
N GLY A 61 -20.48 11.62 -3.63
CA GLY A 61 -20.81 11.95 -5.02
C GLY A 61 -22.08 11.30 -5.57
N ILE A 62 -22.68 10.34 -4.86
CA ILE A 62 -24.02 9.82 -5.19
C ILE A 62 -25.11 10.86 -4.84
N TRP A 63 -24.87 11.67 -3.82
CA TRP A 63 -25.82 12.66 -3.30
C TRP A 63 -25.53 14.08 -3.77
N PHE A 64 -24.25 14.38 -4.05
CA PHE A 64 -23.80 15.69 -4.49
C PHE A 64 -23.32 15.64 -5.95
N GLU A 65 -24.08 16.24 -6.86
CA GLU A 65 -23.77 16.26 -8.31
C GLU A 65 -22.41 16.87 -8.63
N PHE A 66 -21.98 17.90 -7.88
CA PHE A 66 -20.65 18.51 -8.03
C PHE A 66 -19.51 17.48 -7.85
N LEU A 67 -19.65 16.59 -6.87
CA LEU A 67 -18.69 15.50 -6.60
C LEU A 67 -18.86 14.34 -7.58
N GLY A 68 -20.07 14.11 -8.08
CA GLY A 68 -20.36 13.09 -9.10
C GLY A 68 -19.96 13.44 -10.53
N GLY A 69 -19.57 14.70 -10.78
CA GLY A 69 -19.14 15.21 -12.08
C GLY A 69 -17.63 15.35 -12.21
N MET A 70 -17.17 16.52 -12.68
CA MET A 70 -15.75 16.78 -12.99
C MET A 70 -14.83 16.60 -11.78
N VAL A 71 -15.27 16.97 -10.57
CA VAL A 71 -14.45 16.84 -9.36
C VAL A 71 -14.18 15.39 -9.01
N GLY A 72 -15.20 14.51 -9.10
CA GLY A 72 -15.03 13.08 -8.89
C GLY A 72 -14.04 12.47 -9.87
N LEU A 73 -14.07 12.89 -11.14
CA LEU A 73 -13.12 12.44 -12.15
C LEU A 73 -11.68 12.84 -11.81
N VAL A 74 -11.47 14.09 -11.35
CA VAL A 74 -10.14 14.57 -10.94
C VAL A 74 -9.65 13.76 -9.73
N ILE A 75 -10.49 13.56 -8.72
CA ILE A 75 -10.15 12.76 -7.53
C ILE A 75 -9.76 11.33 -7.94
N ASP A 76 -10.58 10.68 -8.77
CA ASP A 76 -10.33 9.31 -9.23
C ASP A 76 -9.04 9.20 -10.03
N SER A 77 -8.75 10.21 -10.87
CA SER A 77 -7.51 10.28 -11.64
C SER A 77 -6.27 10.42 -10.75
N VAL A 78 -6.33 11.32 -9.75
CA VAL A 78 -5.23 11.50 -8.79
C VAL A 78 -5.01 10.24 -7.97
N VAL A 79 -6.08 9.63 -7.46
CA VAL A 79 -6.01 8.37 -6.69
C VAL A 79 -5.42 7.25 -7.54
N ALA A 80 -5.84 7.11 -8.79
CA ALA A 80 -5.30 6.11 -9.69
C ALA A 80 -3.79 6.30 -9.91
N LEU A 81 -3.35 7.52 -10.22
CA LEU A 81 -1.94 7.84 -10.47
C LEU A 81 -1.08 7.61 -9.22
N VAL A 82 -1.54 8.08 -8.06
CA VAL A 82 -0.81 7.95 -6.80
C VAL A 82 -0.71 6.49 -6.35
N ASN A 83 -1.77 5.70 -6.52
CA ASN A 83 -1.74 4.26 -6.25
C ASN A 83 -0.84 3.49 -7.22
N LEU A 84 -0.82 3.84 -8.51
CA LEU A 84 0.10 3.26 -9.48
C LEU A 84 1.56 3.57 -9.10
N ALA A 85 1.86 4.82 -8.77
CA ALA A 85 3.19 5.23 -8.32
C ALA A 85 3.61 4.50 -7.04
N GLY A 86 2.69 4.35 -6.08
CA GLY A 86 2.88 3.57 -4.86
C GLY A 86 3.19 2.11 -5.12
N GLY A 87 2.36 1.44 -5.92
CA GLY A 87 2.55 0.04 -6.29
C GLY A 87 3.88 -0.20 -7.01
N VAL A 88 4.28 0.69 -7.94
CA VAL A 88 5.58 0.61 -8.61
C VAL A 88 6.73 0.82 -7.63
N LEU A 89 6.62 1.82 -6.73
CA LEU A 89 7.64 2.07 -5.71
C LEU A 89 7.84 0.85 -4.80
N TYR A 90 6.76 0.24 -4.32
CA TYR A 90 6.81 -0.95 -3.49
C TYR A 90 7.36 -2.15 -4.28
N ALA A 91 6.97 -2.34 -5.54
CA ALA A 91 7.51 -3.40 -6.40
C ALA A 91 9.02 -3.27 -6.62
N ILE A 92 9.53 -2.05 -6.81
CA ILE A 92 10.97 -1.78 -6.93
C ILE A 92 11.69 -2.12 -5.62
N LYS A 93 11.10 -1.77 -4.48
CA LYS A 93 11.67 -2.04 -3.14
C LYS A 93 11.62 -3.51 -2.74
N LEU A 94 10.68 -4.27 -3.29
CA LEU A 94 10.57 -5.72 -3.16
C LEU A 94 11.41 -6.49 -4.19
N LYS A 95 12.02 -5.80 -5.17
CA LYS A 95 12.70 -6.44 -6.29
C LYS A 95 13.86 -7.32 -5.80
N GLY A 96 13.81 -8.60 -6.19
CA GLY A 96 14.87 -9.57 -5.90
C GLY A 96 14.82 -10.18 -4.50
N VAL A 97 13.74 -9.94 -3.75
CA VAL A 97 13.46 -10.60 -2.46
C VAL A 97 12.27 -11.54 -2.64
N LYS A 98 12.43 -12.81 -2.28
CA LYS A 98 11.31 -13.74 -2.12
C LYS A 98 10.85 -13.66 -0.67
N CYS A 99 9.57 -13.44 -0.44
CA CYS A 99 8.98 -13.48 0.90
C CYS A 99 8.79 -14.92 1.39
N ASP A 100 9.83 -15.74 1.25
CA ASP A 100 9.96 -17.08 1.82
C ASP A 100 11.07 -17.09 2.87
N GLY A 101 10.87 -17.89 3.92
CA GLY A 101 11.85 -18.07 4.99
C GLY A 101 12.72 -19.30 4.75
N ASN A 102 12.97 -19.69 3.49
CA ASN A 102 13.68 -20.93 3.22
C ASN A 102 15.15 -20.81 3.67
N PRO A 103 15.60 -21.56 4.70
CA PRO A 103 16.98 -21.46 5.20
C PRO A 103 18.03 -21.92 4.19
N GLN A 104 17.62 -22.69 3.17
CA GLN A 104 18.53 -23.17 2.12
C GLN A 104 18.89 -22.07 1.10
N ASP A 105 18.05 -21.04 0.95
CA ASP A 105 18.29 -19.89 0.07
C ASP A 105 18.99 -18.76 0.87
N THR A 106 20.25 -19.00 1.21
CA THR A 106 21.05 -18.06 2.02
C THR A 106 21.18 -16.68 1.41
N GLU A 107 21.18 -16.56 0.08
CA GLU A 107 21.21 -15.26 -0.61
C GLU A 107 19.91 -14.49 -0.40
N ASN A 108 18.76 -15.16 -0.54
CA ASN A 108 17.46 -14.54 -0.29
C ASN A 108 17.30 -14.12 1.18
N VAL A 109 17.67 -15.00 2.11
CA VAL A 109 17.63 -14.72 3.55
C VAL A 109 18.47 -13.48 3.88
N VAL A 110 19.69 -13.36 3.35
CA VAL A 110 20.54 -12.19 3.60
C VAL A 110 19.91 -10.91 3.03
N LYS A 111 19.30 -10.94 1.84
CA LYS A 111 18.61 -9.77 1.27
C LYS A 111 17.41 -9.36 2.11
N LEU A 112 16.62 -10.33 2.56
CA LEU A 112 15.43 -10.12 3.38
C LEU A 112 15.77 -9.52 4.76
N LEU A 113 16.83 -10.01 5.41
CA LEU A 113 17.29 -9.52 6.72
C LEU A 113 18.03 -8.17 6.63
N LYS A 114 18.69 -7.86 5.51
CA LYS A 114 19.35 -6.57 5.30
C LYS A 114 18.41 -5.47 4.82
N ASN A 115 17.20 -5.80 4.42
CA ASN A 115 16.23 -4.81 3.93
C ASN A 115 15.71 -3.93 5.07
N GLU A 116 15.91 -2.61 4.93
CA GLU A 116 15.53 -1.57 5.89
C GLU A 116 14.02 -1.56 6.20
N TRP A 117 13.18 -2.12 5.31
CA TRP A 117 11.74 -2.20 5.49
C TRP A 117 11.32 -3.27 6.52
N PHE A 118 12.09 -4.35 6.64
CA PHE A 118 11.66 -5.54 7.38
C PHE A 118 12.46 -5.75 8.66
N ASN A 119 13.69 -5.24 8.71
CA ASN A 119 14.61 -5.46 9.82
C ASN A 119 14.37 -4.52 11.02
N GLY A 120 13.45 -3.56 10.89
CA GLY A 120 13.11 -2.58 11.92
C GLY A 120 14.18 -1.51 12.15
N GLY A 121 15.15 -1.43 11.25
CA GLY A 121 16.30 -0.54 11.32
C GLY A 121 17.51 -1.17 12.03
N CYS A 122 18.72 -0.79 11.62
CA CYS A 122 19.96 -1.37 12.13
C CYS A 122 20.93 -0.29 12.66
N ARG A 123 21.61 -0.61 13.76
CA ARG A 123 22.67 0.20 14.36
C ARG A 123 23.96 -0.60 14.47
N LYS A 124 25.09 0.08 14.30
CA LYS A 124 26.41 -0.51 14.56
C LYS A 124 26.74 -0.35 16.05
N TYR A 125 27.04 -1.45 16.72
CA TYR A 125 27.53 -1.48 18.10
C TYR A 125 28.82 -2.28 18.15
N ASN A 126 29.92 -1.67 18.61
CA ASN A 126 31.26 -2.29 18.66
C ASN A 126 31.68 -2.98 17.35
N GLY A 127 31.43 -2.32 16.20
CA GLY A 127 31.79 -2.84 14.87
C GLY A 127 30.85 -3.92 14.31
N LYS A 128 29.88 -4.42 15.08
CA LYS A 128 28.86 -5.38 14.65
C LYS A 128 27.54 -4.68 14.33
N LEU A 129 26.87 -5.09 13.26
CA LEU A 129 25.56 -4.56 12.87
C LEU A 129 24.46 -5.33 13.61
N PHE A 130 23.64 -4.63 14.39
CA PHE A 130 22.47 -5.17 15.06
C PHE A 130 21.21 -4.51 14.51
N CYS A 131 20.19 -5.30 14.19
CA CYS A 131 18.90 -4.79 13.72
C CYS A 131 17.85 -4.97 14.80
N TRP A 132 16.86 -4.07 14.88
CA TRP A 132 15.88 -4.03 15.96
C TRP A 132 15.17 -5.38 16.11
N ASN A 133 14.61 -5.89 15.02
CA ASN A 133 13.89 -7.17 14.99
C ASN A 133 14.80 -8.38 15.27
N GLY A 134 16.13 -8.21 15.21
CA GLY A 134 17.11 -9.25 15.56
C GLY A 134 17.75 -9.08 16.94
N SER A 135 17.46 -7.99 17.67
CA SER A 135 18.17 -7.64 18.91
C SER A 135 17.68 -8.42 20.14
N ASN A 136 16.39 -8.75 20.19
CA ASN A 136 15.76 -9.48 21.31
C ASN A 136 15.15 -10.83 20.87
N HIS A 137 15.42 -11.26 19.64
CA HIS A 137 14.78 -12.43 19.02
C HIS A 137 15.80 -13.49 18.61
N THR A 138 15.36 -14.75 18.63
CA THR A 138 16.15 -15.85 18.04
C THR A 138 16.28 -15.67 16.53
N ALA A 139 17.32 -16.24 15.91
CA ALA A 139 17.52 -16.13 14.45
C ALA A 139 16.28 -16.58 13.64
N LYS A 140 15.55 -17.59 14.12
CA LYS A 140 14.30 -18.05 13.51
C LYS A 140 13.17 -17.02 13.64
N GLN A 141 12.98 -16.45 14.82
CA GLN A 141 11.96 -15.41 15.05
C GLN A 141 12.23 -14.16 14.23
N PHE A 142 13.50 -13.74 14.15
CA PHE A 142 13.89 -12.60 13.32
C PHE A 142 13.56 -12.85 11.84
N LEU A 143 13.86 -14.05 11.34
CA LEU A 143 13.51 -14.45 9.97
C LEU A 143 11.99 -14.45 9.75
N ASP A 144 11.23 -15.05 10.65
CA ASP A 144 9.77 -15.12 10.56
C ASP A 144 9.12 -13.72 10.56
N THR A 145 9.61 -12.81 11.40
CA THR A 145 9.18 -11.40 11.43
C THR A 145 9.48 -10.69 10.12
N CYS A 146 10.70 -10.82 9.59
CA CYS A 146 11.06 -10.20 8.31
C CYS A 146 10.23 -10.77 7.14
N VAL A 147 9.94 -12.08 7.14
CA VAL A 147 9.06 -12.71 6.15
C VAL A 147 7.64 -12.19 6.27
N GLY A 148 7.14 -11.99 7.49
CA GLY A 148 5.86 -11.34 7.77
C GLY A 148 5.79 -9.96 7.11
N HIS A 149 6.72 -9.06 7.44
CA HIS A 149 6.74 -7.72 6.87
C HIS A 149 6.94 -7.70 5.34
N CYS A 150 7.68 -8.65 4.78
CA CYS A 150 7.80 -8.81 3.33
C CYS A 150 6.45 -9.14 2.69
N LYS A 151 5.68 -10.06 3.28
CA LYS A 151 4.33 -10.42 2.80
C LYS A 151 3.35 -9.26 2.96
N GLU A 152 3.44 -8.50 4.04
CA GLU A 152 2.64 -7.29 4.24
C GLU A 152 2.92 -6.24 3.15
N ALA A 153 4.20 -5.96 2.86
CA ALA A 153 4.58 -5.05 1.76
C ALA A 153 4.15 -5.58 0.37
N GLN A 154 4.23 -6.90 0.16
CA GLN A 154 3.73 -7.52 -1.07
C GLN A 154 2.21 -7.37 -1.20
N ALA A 155 1.46 -7.55 -0.11
CA ALA A 155 0.03 -7.32 -0.09
C ALA A 155 -0.32 -5.85 -0.37
N ASP A 156 0.38 -4.90 0.25
CA ASP A 156 0.24 -3.46 -0.03
C ASP A 156 0.40 -3.14 -1.51
N THR A 157 1.43 -3.72 -2.14
CA THR A 157 1.69 -3.54 -3.57
C THR A 157 0.47 -3.95 -4.41
N VAL A 158 -0.10 -5.13 -4.12
CA VAL A 158 -1.25 -5.66 -4.85
C VAL A 158 -2.49 -4.80 -4.61
N PHE A 159 -2.77 -4.42 -3.36
CA PHE A 159 -3.94 -3.60 -3.06
C PHE A 159 -3.84 -2.18 -3.63
N MET A 160 -2.65 -1.60 -3.71
CA MET A 160 -2.44 -0.33 -4.43
C MET A 160 -2.78 -0.48 -5.92
N PHE A 161 -2.29 -1.52 -6.60
CA PHE A 161 -2.64 -1.76 -8.01
C PHE A 161 -4.14 -2.01 -8.21
N LEU A 162 -4.78 -2.81 -7.34
CA LEU A 162 -6.23 -3.04 -7.40
C LEU A 162 -7.01 -1.74 -7.18
N THR A 163 -6.58 -0.91 -6.23
CA THR A 163 -7.19 0.41 -5.97
C THR A 163 -7.08 1.30 -7.19
N ALA A 164 -5.94 1.31 -7.88
CA ALA A 164 -5.78 2.07 -9.12
C ALA A 164 -6.73 1.60 -10.21
N VAL A 165 -6.88 0.29 -10.41
CA VAL A 165 -7.83 -0.27 -11.39
C VAL A 165 -9.26 0.14 -11.05
N VAL A 166 -9.66 0.03 -9.77
CA VAL A 166 -10.99 0.45 -9.32
C VAL A 166 -11.21 1.94 -9.55
N ALA A 167 -10.23 2.79 -9.22
CA ALA A 167 -10.32 4.24 -9.44
C ALA A 167 -10.44 4.59 -10.93
N ILE A 168 -9.70 3.91 -11.81
CA ILE A 168 -9.81 4.09 -13.27
C ILE A 168 -11.21 3.69 -13.76
N VAL A 169 -11.73 2.56 -13.29
CA VAL A 169 -13.09 2.12 -13.65
C VAL A 169 -14.12 3.15 -13.17
N CYS A 170 -14.03 3.62 -11.93
CA CYS A 170 -14.90 4.69 -11.42
C CYS A 170 -14.84 5.95 -12.28
N GLY A 171 -13.64 6.44 -12.60
CA GLY A 171 -13.44 7.62 -13.44
C GLY A 171 -14.00 7.45 -14.85
N LEU A 172 -13.83 6.28 -15.46
CA LEU A 172 -14.40 5.95 -16.77
C LEU A 172 -15.94 5.95 -16.74
N LEU A 173 -16.55 5.43 -15.67
CA LEU A 173 -18.01 5.43 -15.53
C LEU A 173 -18.57 6.86 -15.40
N VAL A 174 -17.89 7.71 -14.63
CA VAL A 174 -18.23 9.14 -14.51
C VAL A 174 -18.07 9.84 -15.86
N TRP A 175 -16.96 9.61 -16.57
CA TRP A 175 -16.73 10.17 -17.90
C TRP A 175 -17.79 9.74 -18.92
N LEU A 176 -18.17 8.46 -18.92
CA LEU A 176 -19.23 7.93 -19.78
C LEU A 176 -20.60 8.53 -19.45
N ARG A 177 -20.88 8.82 -18.17
CA ARG A 177 -22.10 9.52 -17.74
C ARG A 177 -22.12 10.94 -18.32
N MET A 178 -21.03 11.70 -18.14
CA MET A 178 -20.91 13.05 -18.68
C MET A 178 -21.04 13.10 -20.21
N ARG A 179 -20.43 12.14 -20.93
CA ARG A 179 -20.48 12.10 -22.41
C ARG A 179 -21.86 11.73 -22.96
N LYS A 180 -22.68 10.99 -22.21
CA LYS A 180 -24.03 10.60 -22.63
C LYS A 180 -25.10 11.67 -22.37
N GLY A 181 -24.72 12.85 -21.89
CA GLY A 181 -25.60 14.03 -21.87
C GLY A 181 -26.78 13.91 -20.89
N TYR A 182 -26.52 13.44 -19.68
CA TYR A 182 -27.39 13.66 -18.51
C TYR A 182 -26.54 14.22 -17.37
#